data_AF-A0A0B2PB90-F1
#
_entry.id   AF-A0A0B2PB90-F1
#
_cell.length_a   1.000
_cell.length_b   1.000
_cell.length_c   1.000
_cell.angle_alpha   90.00
_cell.angle_beta   90.00
_cell.angle_gamma   90.00
#
_symmetry.space_group_name_H-M   'P 1'
#
loop_
_entity.id
_entity.type
_entity.pdbx_description
1 polymer ?
#
loop_
_entity_poly.entity_id
_entity_poly.type
_entity_poly.pdbx_seq_one_letter_code
_entity_poly.pdbx_strand_id
1 'polypeptide(L)'
;MLLQMNITLWNMTTVFRAKTYGCGIQCVISHAPGAGKTFLIIAFLVSYLKQFPGKKPLILAPKNTLYTWCREFSKWEIFMPVYPIHGRGGTQRDTEQNSIALPGFPNPNKEVKHVLNCLEKIKLWQEKPSVLVMSYTAFLALMREGSEFAHRKYMVKALREGPGILILDEGHNPRSTKSRLRKGLMKVETDLRILLSDAYESANFDSTPGLLMNTTDKQHEILLKLHTRMDECIGYSLELELLVTLGSIHSWLVKTTACANKFFTVGQLKLLEEYKYDMKAGSKVKFVLSLVFRVMPREKILLINGELDIFERGKVIDKFEEHGGASKVLLASITACAEGISLTVASRVIFLDSAWNPLKMKQAIARAFRPGQEKMVYVYQLLATGTLEEDKYIRTTWKEWVTSMIFSEAFEENPSHSRA
;
A
#
# COMPACT_ATOMS: atom_id res chain seq x y z
N MET A 1 28.08 22.64 0.32
CA MET A 1 28.29 22.42 -1.14
C MET A 1 27.08 21.64 -1.65
N LEU A 2 26.11 22.34 -2.22
CA LEU A 2 24.87 21.75 -2.74
C LEU A 2 25.19 20.98 -4.03
N LEU A 3 25.02 19.65 -4.02
CA LEU A 3 25.05 18.84 -5.23
C LEU A 3 23.72 19.05 -5.97
N GLN A 4 23.70 20.07 -6.82
CA GLN A 4 22.61 20.34 -7.74
C GLN A 4 22.81 19.46 -8.98
N MET A 5 22.37 18.19 -8.90
CA MET A 5 22.24 17.35 -10.10
C MET A 5 20.96 17.78 -10.84
N ASN A 6 21.11 18.69 -11.80
CA ASN A 6 20.08 18.98 -12.80
C ASN A 6 19.96 17.76 -13.74
N ILE A 7 19.07 16.83 -13.41
CA ILE A 7 18.62 15.81 -14.37
C ILE A 7 17.41 16.40 -15.09
N THR A 8 17.64 17.07 -16.20
CA THR A 8 16.63 17.50 -17.17
C THR A 8 16.16 16.29 -17.98
N LEU A 9 15.31 15.47 -17.39
CA LEU A 9 14.50 14.49 -18.11
C LEU A 9 13.06 14.69 -17.66
N TRP A 10 12.25 15.24 -18.57
CA TRP A 10 10.84 15.60 -18.44
C TRP A 10 10.58 16.90 -17.68
N ASN A 11 9.65 17.73 -18.18
CA ASN A 11 9.12 18.94 -17.53
C ASN A 11 8.33 18.60 -16.25
N MET A 12 8.95 17.91 -15.30
CA MET A 12 8.49 17.70 -13.94
C MET A 12 9.56 18.28 -13.03
N THR A 13 9.25 19.42 -12.42
CA THR A 13 10.10 20.08 -11.43
C THR A 13 10.30 19.14 -10.24
N THR A 14 11.34 18.31 -10.29
CA THR A 14 11.68 17.36 -9.24
C THR A 14 12.15 18.14 -8.02
N VAL A 15 11.27 18.39 -7.05
CA VAL A 15 11.66 19.08 -5.80
C VAL A 15 12.42 18.11 -4.89
N PHE A 16 13.75 18.09 -5.02
CA PHE A 16 14.64 17.48 -4.02
C PHE A 16 14.70 18.38 -2.77
N ARG A 17 13.81 18.18 -1.81
CA ARG A 17 13.88 18.86 -0.51
C ARG A 17 14.80 18.08 0.44
N ALA A 18 16.09 18.42 0.44
CA ALA A 18 17.02 17.99 1.47
C ALA A 18 16.87 18.93 2.68
N LYS A 19 16.45 18.41 3.85
CA LYS A 19 16.52 19.14 5.12
C LYS A 19 17.56 18.49 6.00
N THR A 20 18.60 19.23 6.34
CA THR A 20 19.58 18.83 7.35
C THR A 20 18.99 19.06 8.73
N TYR A 21 18.49 17.99 9.35
CA TYR A 21 18.29 17.96 10.80
C TYR A 21 19.60 17.45 11.41
N GLY A 22 20.00 17.92 12.60
CA GLY A 22 21.34 17.75 13.21
C GLY A 22 21.84 16.33 13.52
N CYS A 23 21.43 15.30 12.75
CA CYS A 23 21.83 13.91 12.84
C CYS A 23 22.10 13.29 11.43
N GLY A 24 22.45 14.12 10.44
CA GLY A 24 22.80 13.68 9.08
C GLY A 24 21.96 14.32 7.96
N ILE A 25 22.32 14.04 6.70
CA ILE A 25 21.54 14.49 5.54
C ILE A 25 20.32 13.57 5.41
N GLN A 26 19.16 14.10 5.79
CA GLN A 26 17.89 13.43 5.61
C GLN A 26 17.19 14.00 4.36
N CYS A 27 17.12 13.20 3.29
CA CYS A 27 16.42 13.56 2.07
C CYS A 27 15.04 12.90 2.09
N VAL A 28 13.98 13.70 1.88
CA VAL A 28 12.63 13.17 1.66
C VAL A 28 12.32 13.32 0.18
N ILE A 29 12.10 12.21 -0.50
CA ILE A 29 11.65 12.20 -1.90
C ILE A 29 10.15 11.98 -1.88
N SER A 30 9.48 13.03 -2.33
CA SER A 30 8.05 13.28 -2.18
C SER A 30 7.49 13.47 -3.59
N HIS A 31 7.00 12.41 -4.24
CA HIS A 31 6.38 12.50 -5.58
C HIS A 31 5.01 11.81 -5.58
N ALA A 32 4.22 12.07 -6.62
CA ALA A 32 2.97 11.36 -6.85
C ALA A 32 3.18 9.83 -6.85
N PRO A 33 2.25 9.05 -6.26
CA PRO A 33 2.25 7.60 -6.38
C PRO A 33 2.26 7.20 -7.87
N GLY A 34 3.04 6.18 -8.23
CA GLY A 34 3.13 5.70 -9.61
C GLY A 34 4.08 6.48 -10.53
N ALA A 35 4.64 7.62 -10.09
CA ALA A 35 5.56 8.47 -10.87
C ALA A 35 6.97 7.86 -11.14
N GLY A 36 7.21 6.59 -10.82
CA GLY A 36 8.50 5.95 -11.10
C GLY A 36 9.60 6.22 -10.07
N LYS A 37 9.26 6.54 -8.81
CA LYS A 37 10.25 6.74 -7.72
C LYS A 37 11.28 5.64 -7.59
N THR A 38 10.84 4.39 -7.74
CA THR A 38 11.73 3.22 -7.71
C THR A 38 12.83 3.37 -8.75
N PHE A 39 12.50 3.79 -9.98
CA PHE A 39 13.47 4.04 -11.05
C PHE A 39 14.40 5.22 -10.71
N LEU A 40 13.87 6.35 -10.22
CA LEU A 40 14.69 7.50 -9.80
C LEU A 40 15.72 7.10 -8.74
N ILE A 41 15.30 6.30 -7.76
CA ILE A 41 16.19 5.81 -6.70
C ILE A 41 17.21 4.82 -7.22
N ILE A 42 16.80 3.93 -8.12
CA ILE A 42 17.71 3.00 -8.77
C ILE A 42 18.79 3.77 -9.56
N ALA A 43 18.40 4.76 -10.36
CA ALA A 43 19.33 5.61 -11.12
C ALA A 43 20.28 6.40 -10.20
N PHE A 44 19.75 6.93 -9.09
CA PHE A 44 20.55 7.55 -8.04
C PHE A 44 21.54 6.58 -7.41
N LEU A 45 21.10 5.37 -7.04
CA LEU A 45 21.95 4.34 -6.42
C LEU A 45 23.08 3.89 -7.33
N VAL A 46 22.79 3.68 -8.62
CA VAL A 46 23.81 3.32 -9.62
C VAL A 46 24.86 4.43 -9.72
N SER A 47 24.42 5.69 -9.76
CA SER A 47 25.33 6.84 -9.83
C SER A 47 26.13 7.02 -8.53
N TYR A 48 25.47 6.87 -7.38
CA TYR A 48 26.07 6.95 -6.06
C TYR A 48 27.13 5.88 -5.85
N LEU A 49 26.86 4.63 -6.24
CA LEU A 49 27.81 3.54 -6.08
C LEU A 49 28.96 3.60 -7.08
N LYS A 50 28.79 4.23 -8.25
CA LYS A 50 29.93 4.57 -9.12
C LYS A 50 30.89 5.54 -8.46
N GLN A 51 30.38 6.53 -7.71
CA GLN A 51 31.21 7.50 -6.99
C GLN A 51 31.73 6.94 -5.65
N PHE A 52 30.98 6.05 -5.00
CA PHE A 52 31.29 5.48 -3.70
C PHE A 52 31.15 3.94 -3.69
N PRO A 53 32.05 3.20 -4.37
CA PRO A 53 31.91 1.76 -4.63
C PRO A 53 31.96 0.87 -3.38
N GLY A 54 32.48 1.37 -2.25
CA GLY A 54 32.51 0.66 -0.98
C GLY A 54 31.25 0.82 -0.12
N LYS A 55 30.29 1.67 -0.53
CA LYS A 55 29.06 1.90 0.23
C LYS A 55 28.07 0.76 0.00
N LYS A 56 27.31 0.44 1.05
CA LYS A 56 26.39 -0.70 1.07
C LYS A 56 24.96 -0.19 1.26
N PRO A 57 24.16 -0.06 0.18
CA PRO A 57 22.79 0.42 0.32
C PRO A 57 21.91 -0.63 0.99
N LEU A 58 21.10 -0.15 1.94
CA LEU A 58 20.02 -0.91 2.56
C LEU A 58 18.68 -0.26 2.22
N ILE A 59 17.80 -1.02 1.57
CA ILE A 59 16.44 -0.60 1.24
C ILE A 59 15.46 -1.36 2.15
N LEU A 60 14.68 -0.62 2.93
CA LEU A 60 13.57 -1.14 3.71
C LEU A 60 12.26 -0.81 3.02
N ALA A 61 11.46 -1.84 2.73
CA ALA A 61 10.24 -1.68 1.97
C ALA A 61 9.09 -2.55 2.53
N PRO A 62 7.83 -2.26 2.20
CA PRO A 62 6.72 -3.17 2.45
C PRO A 62 6.97 -4.57 1.84
N LYS A 63 6.41 -5.63 2.46
CA LYS A 63 6.63 -7.04 2.03
C LYS A 63 6.29 -7.26 0.54
N ASN A 64 5.29 -6.55 0.06
CA ASN A 64 4.74 -6.63 -1.29
C ASN A 64 5.54 -5.85 -2.35
N THR A 65 6.29 -4.79 -1.99
CA THR A 65 7.11 -4.03 -2.95
C THR A 65 8.50 -4.61 -3.14
N LEU A 66 8.95 -5.54 -2.27
CA LEU A 66 10.26 -6.21 -2.41
C LEU A 66 10.46 -6.83 -3.80
N TYR A 67 9.44 -7.55 -4.29
CA TYR A 67 9.49 -8.16 -5.62
C TYR A 67 9.54 -7.09 -6.72
N THR A 68 8.80 -6.00 -6.56
CA THR A 68 8.84 -4.85 -7.48
C THR A 68 10.25 -4.27 -7.56
N TRP A 69 10.94 -4.06 -6.43
CA TRP A 69 12.33 -3.62 -6.42
C TRP A 69 13.22 -4.58 -7.22
N CYS A 70 13.19 -5.88 -6.92
CA CYS A 70 14.00 -6.87 -7.66
C CYS A 70 13.70 -6.91 -9.17
N ARG A 71 12.42 -6.82 -9.53
CA ARG A 71 11.97 -6.81 -10.92
C ARG A 71 12.44 -5.56 -11.66
N GLU A 72 12.37 -4.39 -11.05
CA GLU A 72 12.85 -3.15 -11.67
C GLU A 72 14.37 -3.22 -11.91
N PHE A 73 15.18 -3.65 -10.94
CA PHE A 73 16.63 -3.85 -11.16
C PHE A 73 16.93 -4.81 -12.33
N SER A 74 16.16 -5.88 -12.47
CA SER A 74 16.29 -6.84 -13.57
C SER A 74 15.85 -6.24 -14.91
N LYS A 75 14.71 -5.53 -14.92
CA LYS A 75 14.11 -4.89 -16.09
C LYS A 75 15.05 -3.85 -16.72
N TRP A 76 15.77 -3.10 -15.90
CA TRP A 76 16.69 -2.06 -16.36
C TRP A 76 18.12 -2.59 -16.62
N GLU A 77 18.29 -3.92 -16.66
CA GLU A 77 19.56 -4.61 -16.94
C GLU A 77 20.75 -4.10 -16.10
N ILE A 78 20.48 -3.83 -14.83
CA ILE A 78 21.48 -3.28 -13.93
C ILE A 78 22.38 -4.40 -13.45
N PHE A 79 23.67 -4.33 -13.78
CA PHE A 79 24.72 -5.30 -13.41
C PHE A 79 25.03 -5.38 -11.89
N MET A 80 24.15 -4.88 -11.03
CA MET A 80 24.33 -4.82 -9.59
C MET A 80 23.48 -5.89 -8.90
N PRO A 81 24.08 -6.83 -8.17
CA PRO A 81 23.33 -7.83 -7.42
C PRO A 81 22.39 -7.20 -6.40
N VAL A 82 21.17 -7.72 -6.33
CA VAL A 82 20.16 -7.33 -5.34
C VAL A 82 19.81 -8.55 -4.51
N TYR A 83 19.97 -8.46 -3.19
CA TYR A 83 19.67 -9.54 -2.27
C TYR A 83 18.36 -9.27 -1.50
N PRO A 84 17.23 -9.93 -1.83
CA PRO A 84 15.98 -9.74 -1.11
C PRO A 84 15.89 -10.61 0.16
N ILE A 85 15.50 -10.02 1.29
CA ILE A 85 15.19 -10.72 2.55
C ILE A 85 13.72 -10.51 2.94
N HIS A 86 12.97 -11.62 2.99
CA HIS A 86 11.56 -11.65 3.36
C HIS A 86 11.37 -11.94 4.86
N GLY A 87 10.20 -11.58 5.40
CA GLY A 87 9.80 -12.04 6.74
C GLY A 87 9.47 -13.53 6.77
N ARG A 88 9.23 -14.10 7.97
CA ARG A 88 8.78 -15.50 8.14
C ARG A 88 7.58 -15.79 7.22
N GLY A 89 7.68 -16.82 6.38
CA GLY A 89 6.64 -17.22 5.41
C GLY A 89 6.79 -16.61 4.00
N GLY A 90 7.99 -16.22 3.58
CA GLY A 90 8.28 -15.88 2.18
C GLY A 90 8.37 -17.10 1.27
N THR A 91 8.02 -16.91 -0.01
CA THR A 91 7.86 -17.92 -1.06
C THR A 91 8.92 -19.02 -1.11
N GLN A 92 8.41 -20.24 -1.30
CA GLN A 92 9.07 -21.54 -1.33
C GLN A 92 10.27 -21.66 -2.30
N ARG A 93 10.39 -20.78 -3.30
CA ARG A 93 11.40 -20.90 -4.38
C ARG A 93 12.85 -20.65 -3.94
N ASP A 94 13.10 -19.75 -2.97
CA ASP A 94 14.47 -19.51 -2.49
C ASP A 94 15.01 -20.67 -1.65
N THR A 95 14.11 -21.52 -1.11
CA THR A 95 14.50 -22.61 -0.20
C THR A 95 14.82 -23.91 -0.94
N GLU A 96 14.40 -24.02 -2.20
CA GLU A 96 14.58 -25.23 -3.02
C GLU A 96 15.89 -25.24 -3.81
N GLN A 97 16.53 -24.09 -4.06
CA GLN A 97 17.77 -24.06 -4.88
C GLN A 97 19.06 -24.37 -4.09
N ASN A 98 19.07 -24.26 -2.76
CA ASN A 98 20.28 -24.47 -1.93
C ASN A 98 20.12 -25.57 -0.85
N SER A 99 19.37 -26.64 -1.12
CA SER A 99 19.35 -27.77 -0.18
C SER A 99 20.64 -28.59 -0.31
N ILE A 100 21.68 -28.18 0.42
CA ILE A 100 22.85 -29.05 0.66
C ILE A 100 22.40 -30.13 1.64
N ALA A 101 21.99 -31.29 1.12
CA ALA A 101 21.82 -32.49 1.92
C ALA A 101 23.22 -32.99 2.31
N LEU A 102 23.63 -32.71 3.55
CA LEU A 102 24.85 -33.32 4.10
C LEU A 102 24.51 -34.77 4.48
N PRO A 103 25.22 -35.78 3.94
CA PRO A 103 25.01 -37.17 4.34
C PRO A 103 25.18 -37.31 5.86
N GLY A 104 24.15 -37.81 6.55
CA GLY A 104 24.18 -38.09 7.99
C GLY A 104 23.61 -37.02 8.91
N PHE A 105 23.13 -35.87 8.41
CA PHE A 105 22.48 -34.85 9.24
C PHE A 105 20.98 -34.69 8.94
N PRO A 106 20.12 -34.48 9.96
CA PRO A 106 18.71 -34.21 9.76
C PRO A 106 18.51 -32.90 8.97
N ASN A 107 17.60 -32.94 7.99
CA ASN A 107 17.30 -31.79 7.14
C ASN A 107 16.81 -30.62 8.02
N PRO A 108 17.44 -29.42 7.94
CA PRO A 108 17.07 -28.33 8.83
C PRO A 108 15.60 -27.93 8.66
N ASN A 109 14.95 -27.56 9.76
CA ASN A 109 13.58 -27.06 9.70
C ASN A 109 13.51 -25.74 8.88
N LYS A 110 12.30 -25.36 8.45
CA LYS A 110 12.10 -24.15 7.61
C LYS A 110 12.66 -22.87 8.25
N GLU A 111 12.67 -22.79 9.58
CA GLU A 111 13.21 -21.63 10.28
C GLU A 111 14.74 -21.54 10.18
N VAL A 112 15.43 -22.65 10.38
CA VAL A 112 16.89 -22.72 10.29
C VAL A 112 17.33 -22.42 8.85
N LYS A 113 16.65 -22.99 7.85
CA LYS A 113 16.93 -22.70 6.44
C LYS A 113 16.79 -21.21 6.11
N HIS A 114 15.72 -20.59 6.60
CA HIS A 114 15.51 -19.16 6.41
C HIS A 114 16.61 -18.31 7.05
N VAL A 115 17.04 -18.65 8.28
CA VAL A 115 18.13 -17.94 8.97
C VAL A 115 19.44 -18.06 8.22
N LEU A 116 19.77 -19.26 7.72
CA LEU A 116 20.97 -19.50 6.93
C LEU A 116 20.95 -18.69 5.61
N ASN A 117 19.81 -18.66 4.92
CA ASN A 117 19.65 -17.86 3.70
C ASN A 117 19.82 -16.35 3.97
N CYS A 118 19.25 -15.84 5.07
CA CYS A 118 19.46 -14.45 5.49
C CYS A 118 20.92 -14.15 5.80
N LEU A 119 21.61 -15.06 6.49
CA LEU A 119 23.03 -14.93 6.82
C LEU A 119 23.90 -14.89 5.57
N GLU A 120 23.66 -15.80 4.61
CA GLU A 120 24.35 -15.85 3.33
C GLU A 120 24.18 -14.55 2.53
N LYS A 121 22.95 -14.07 2.37
CA LYS A 121 22.65 -12.80 1.70
C LYS A 121 23.33 -11.61 2.36
N ILE A 122 23.34 -11.55 3.70
CA ILE A 122 24.01 -10.48 4.45
C ILE A 122 25.54 -10.55 4.26
N LYS A 123 26.14 -11.74 4.28
CA LYS A 123 27.58 -11.90 4.01
C LYS A 123 27.95 -11.44 2.60
N LEU A 124 27.21 -11.91 1.60
CA LEU A 124 27.41 -11.50 0.21
C LEU A 124 27.26 -9.98 0.03
N TRP A 125 26.29 -9.38 0.72
CA TRP A 125 26.11 -7.92 0.74
C TRP A 125 27.26 -7.17 1.41
N GLN A 126 27.91 -7.77 2.41
CA GLN A 126 29.08 -7.19 3.05
C GLN A 126 30.36 -7.34 2.21
N GLU A 127 30.48 -8.39 1.41
CA GLU A 127 31.67 -8.73 0.63
C GLU A 127 31.68 -8.12 -0.78
N LYS A 128 30.52 -8.00 -1.43
CA LYS A 128 30.40 -7.60 -2.85
C LYS A 128 29.59 -6.31 -3.02
N PRO A 129 29.92 -5.44 -4.00
CA PRO A 129 29.09 -4.29 -4.35
C PRO A 129 27.68 -4.76 -4.75
N SER A 130 26.70 -4.45 -3.91
CA SER A 130 25.34 -4.97 -4.05
C SER A 130 24.35 -4.19 -3.20
N VAL A 131 23.06 -4.40 -3.45
CA VAL A 131 21.96 -3.77 -2.71
C VAL A 131 21.26 -4.82 -1.85
N LEU A 132 21.09 -4.54 -0.56
CA LEU A 132 20.26 -5.36 0.32
C LEU A 132 18.85 -4.76 0.39
N VAL A 133 17.83 -5.55 0.05
CA VAL A 133 16.43 -5.12 0.11
C VAL A 133 15.70 -6.03 1.09
N MET A 134 15.00 -5.48 2.08
CA MET A 134 14.31 -6.31 3.07
C MET A 134 13.02 -5.70 3.59
N SER A 135 12.10 -6.56 4.06
CA SER A 135 10.86 -6.06 4.65
C SER A 135 11.11 -5.41 6.01
N TYR A 136 10.26 -4.44 6.38
CA TYR A 136 10.27 -3.87 7.73
C TYR A 136 10.15 -4.93 8.84
N THR A 137 9.35 -5.97 8.61
CA THR A 137 9.18 -7.10 9.53
C THR A 137 10.44 -7.97 9.64
N ALA A 138 11.14 -8.21 8.53
CA ALA A 138 12.40 -8.95 8.51
C ALA A 138 13.50 -8.18 9.22
N PHE A 139 13.63 -6.87 8.94
CA PHE A 139 14.56 -5.98 9.62
C PHE A 139 14.36 -6.02 11.13
N LEU A 140 13.11 -5.87 11.61
CA LEU A 140 12.79 -5.95 13.03
C LEU A 140 13.09 -7.31 13.66
N ALA A 141 12.91 -8.40 12.92
CA ALA A 141 13.20 -9.75 13.40
C ALA A 141 14.71 -10.00 13.51
N LEU A 142 15.49 -9.48 12.57
CA LEU A 142 16.95 -9.65 12.52
C LEU A 142 17.68 -8.69 13.47
N MET A 143 17.13 -7.50 13.73
CA MET A 143 17.67 -6.51 14.67
C MET A 143 17.32 -6.80 16.15
N ARG A 144 16.75 -7.96 16.47
CA ARG A 144 16.49 -8.34 17.87
C ARG A 144 17.80 -8.63 18.60
N GLU A 145 18.02 -7.92 19.69
CA GLU A 145 19.15 -8.11 20.59
C GLU A 145 18.87 -9.19 21.65
N GLY A 146 19.91 -9.67 22.32
CA GLY A 146 19.79 -10.65 23.42
C GLY A 146 19.85 -12.12 22.99
N SER A 147 20.30 -12.41 21.77
CA SER A 147 20.55 -13.79 21.34
C SER A 147 21.99 -14.20 21.64
N GLU A 148 22.18 -15.38 22.22
CA GLU A 148 23.51 -15.94 22.49
C GLU A 148 24.24 -16.42 21.23
N PHE A 149 23.50 -16.70 20.15
CA PHE A 149 24.08 -17.29 18.95
C PHE A 149 24.95 -16.29 18.17
N ALA A 150 26.19 -16.68 17.86
CA ALA A 150 27.17 -15.86 17.16
C ALA A 150 26.66 -15.31 15.80
N HIS A 151 25.95 -16.14 15.02
CA HIS A 151 25.40 -15.73 13.72
C HIS A 151 24.35 -14.61 13.87
N ARG A 152 23.57 -14.60 14.96
CA ARG A 152 22.61 -13.52 15.26
C ARG A 152 23.34 -12.23 15.61
N LYS A 153 24.35 -12.31 16.48
CA LYS A 153 25.20 -11.17 16.86
C LYS A 153 25.85 -10.54 15.62
N TYR A 154 26.35 -11.36 14.70
CA TYR A 154 26.90 -10.90 13.41
C TYR A 154 25.86 -10.17 12.55
N MET A 155 24.67 -10.75 12.33
CA MET A 155 23.64 -10.11 11.50
C MET A 155 23.17 -8.77 12.06
N VAL A 156 22.98 -8.67 13.39
CA VAL A 156 22.64 -7.41 14.06
C VAL A 156 23.74 -6.38 13.83
N LYS A 157 25.01 -6.76 14.01
CA LYS A 157 26.16 -5.88 13.77
C LYS A 157 26.22 -5.42 12.32
N ALA A 158 26.09 -6.33 11.36
CA ALA A 158 26.15 -6.03 9.93
C ALA A 158 25.02 -5.09 9.48
N LEU A 159 23.80 -5.23 10.01
CA LEU A 159 22.68 -4.34 9.70
C LEU A 159 22.76 -2.99 10.42
N ARG A 160 23.49 -2.92 11.54
CA ARG A 160 23.73 -1.69 12.30
C ARG A 160 24.80 -0.82 11.64
N GLU A 161 25.98 -1.40 11.45
CA GLU A 161 27.20 -0.68 11.05
C GLU A 161 27.44 -0.75 9.54
N GLY A 162 26.84 -1.72 8.86
CA GLY A 162 27.06 -1.95 7.44
C GLY A 162 26.45 -0.92 6.49
N PRO A 163 25.21 -0.41 6.71
CA PRO A 163 24.56 0.48 5.75
C PRO A 163 25.31 1.80 5.52
N GLY A 164 25.81 2.00 4.30
CA GLY A 164 26.38 3.29 3.87
C GLY A 164 25.31 4.33 3.52
N ILE A 165 24.12 3.85 3.17
CA ILE A 165 22.92 4.64 2.90
C ILE A 165 21.69 3.79 3.25
N LEU A 166 20.70 4.41 3.88
CA LEU A 166 19.44 3.76 4.25
C LEU A 166 18.27 4.41 3.49
N ILE A 167 17.52 3.58 2.76
CA ILE A 167 16.36 4.01 1.97
C ILE A 167 15.12 3.38 2.58
N LEU A 168 14.11 4.20 2.86
CA LEU A 168 12.85 3.80 3.46
C LEU A 168 11.73 4.01 2.44
N ASP A 169 11.27 2.94 1.82
CA ASP A 169 10.15 2.94 0.88
C ASP A 169 8.81 2.94 1.64
N GLU A 170 7.84 3.73 1.22
CA GLU A 170 6.59 3.97 1.96
C GLU A 170 6.84 4.42 3.43
N GLY A 171 7.72 5.40 3.58
CA GLY A 171 8.24 5.93 4.85
C GLY A 171 7.21 6.58 5.79
N HIS A 172 5.92 6.43 5.56
CA HIS A 172 4.87 6.89 6.46
C HIS A 172 4.68 5.98 7.70
N ASN A 173 5.27 4.77 7.71
CA ASN A 173 5.13 3.77 8.78
C ASN A 173 5.75 4.13 10.16
N PRO A 174 6.91 4.80 10.28
CA PRO A 174 7.52 5.13 11.57
C PRO A 174 7.07 6.49 12.18
N ARG A 175 5.81 6.90 12.01
CA ARG A 175 5.31 8.20 12.56
C ARG A 175 5.27 8.27 14.09
N SER A 176 5.08 7.13 14.78
CA SER A 176 4.99 7.12 16.25
C SER A 176 6.36 7.06 16.93
N THR A 177 6.59 7.94 17.90
CA THR A 177 7.78 7.94 18.79
C THR A 177 7.94 6.64 19.58
N LYS A 178 6.85 5.89 19.79
CA LYS A 178 6.84 4.60 20.50
C LYS A 178 7.08 3.39 19.60
N SER A 179 7.17 3.58 18.27
CA SER A 179 7.27 2.48 17.32
C SER A 179 8.58 1.69 17.49
N ARG A 180 8.47 0.35 17.63
CA ARG A 180 9.62 -0.57 17.62
C ARG A 180 10.48 -0.40 16.36
N LEU A 181 9.83 -0.12 15.23
CA LEU A 181 10.51 0.14 13.96
C LEU A 181 11.39 1.38 14.07
N ARG A 182 10.85 2.49 14.58
CA ARG A 182 11.63 3.73 14.77
C ARG A 182 12.84 3.48 15.68
N LYS A 183 12.67 2.77 16.79
CA LYS A 183 13.79 2.40 17.69
C LYS A 183 14.87 1.58 16.96
N GLY A 184 14.47 0.62 16.11
CA GLY A 184 15.41 -0.15 15.29
C GLY A 184 16.12 0.69 14.24
N LEU A 185 15.40 1.58 13.55
CA LEU A 185 15.96 2.48 12.54
C LEU A 185 16.99 3.47 13.12
N MET A 186 16.74 3.98 14.32
CA MET A 186 17.67 4.90 15.00
C MET A 186 18.97 4.23 15.41
N LYS A 187 19.01 2.90 15.51
CA LYS A 187 20.24 2.16 15.82
C LYS A 187 21.18 2.03 14.62
N VAL A 188 20.68 2.15 13.38
CA VAL A 188 21.53 2.04 12.18
C VAL A 188 22.48 3.23 12.12
N GLU A 189 23.78 2.96 12.03
CA GLU A 189 24.86 3.95 12.05
C GLU A 189 25.09 4.49 10.63
N THR A 190 24.16 5.31 10.17
CA THR A 190 24.27 5.98 8.88
C THR A 190 23.70 7.39 8.91
N ASP A 191 24.47 8.33 8.36
CA ASP A 191 24.12 9.74 8.24
C ASP A 191 23.34 10.03 6.95
N LEU A 192 23.27 9.07 6.02
CA LEU A 192 22.58 9.19 4.73
C LEU A 192 21.28 8.41 4.76
N ARG A 193 20.18 9.13 4.92
CA ARG A 193 18.84 8.54 4.99
C ARG A 193 17.93 9.16 3.94
N ILE A 194 17.36 8.31 3.09
CA ILE A 194 16.36 8.70 2.09
C ILE A 194 15.01 8.13 2.51
N LEU A 195 14.02 9.00 2.62
CA LEU A 195 12.63 8.62 2.87
C LEU A 195 11.85 8.77 1.57
N LEU A 196 11.36 7.66 1.01
CA LEU A 196 10.40 7.70 -0.07
C LEU A 196 9.03 7.77 0.56
N SER A 197 8.38 8.91 0.41
CA SER A 197 6.98 9.05 0.73
C SER A 197 6.24 9.31 -0.54
N ASP A 198 5.12 8.62 -0.73
CA ASP A 198 4.00 9.13 -1.50
C ASP A 198 3.60 10.47 -0.89
N ALA A 199 4.13 11.53 -1.48
CA ALA A 199 3.73 12.87 -1.18
C ALA A 199 3.02 13.40 -2.40
N TYR A 200 1.87 13.93 -2.07
CA TYR A 200 0.93 14.72 -2.82
C TYR A 200 1.61 15.76 -3.72
N GLU A 201 2.15 15.36 -4.87
CA GLU A 201 2.08 16.24 -6.03
C GLU A 201 0.74 15.94 -6.69
N SER A 202 -0.05 17.00 -6.79
CA SER A 202 -1.24 17.08 -7.61
C SER A 202 -0.86 16.72 -9.05
N ALA A 203 -1.08 15.46 -9.43
CA ALA A 203 -1.81 15.30 -10.66
C ALA A 203 -3.13 16.05 -10.44
N ASN A 204 -3.49 16.95 -11.35
CA ASN A 204 -4.80 17.61 -11.40
C ASN A 204 -5.89 16.53 -11.52
N PHE A 205 -6.13 15.79 -10.45
CA PHE A 205 -7.38 15.12 -10.21
C PHE A 205 -8.30 16.25 -9.81
N ASP A 206 -8.97 16.84 -10.80
CA ASP A 206 -10.20 17.59 -10.55
C ASP A 206 -10.98 16.76 -9.54
N SER A 207 -11.30 17.40 -8.40
CA SER A 207 -11.97 16.82 -7.24
C SER A 207 -12.91 15.70 -7.69
N THR A 208 -12.52 14.44 -7.49
CA THR A 208 -13.25 13.30 -8.06
C THR A 208 -14.70 13.41 -7.65
N PRO A 209 -15.64 13.69 -8.56
CA PRO A 209 -17.02 13.94 -8.17
C PRO A 209 -17.57 12.66 -7.58
N GLY A 210 -17.93 12.70 -6.30
CA GLY A 210 -18.63 11.62 -5.64
C GLY A 210 -19.97 11.41 -6.33
N LEU A 211 -20.20 10.21 -6.89
CA LEU A 211 -21.49 9.86 -7.46
C LEU A 211 -22.43 9.53 -6.30
N LEU A 212 -23.32 10.48 -6.00
CA LEU A 212 -24.37 10.32 -5.01
C LEU A 212 -25.39 9.28 -5.49
N MET A 213 -25.65 8.28 -4.65
CA MET A 213 -26.62 7.23 -4.87
C MET A 213 -27.72 7.29 -3.82
N ASN A 214 -28.96 7.32 -4.30
CA ASN A 214 -30.12 7.13 -3.43
C ASN A 214 -30.05 5.74 -2.79
N THR A 215 -30.26 5.69 -1.47
CA THR A 215 -30.38 4.44 -0.71
C THR A 215 -31.72 3.78 -1.01
N THR A 216 -31.79 2.45 -0.92
CA THR A 216 -33.09 1.75 -0.94
C THR A 216 -33.84 1.99 0.37
N ASP A 217 -35.17 1.80 0.39
CA ASP A 217 -35.99 2.04 1.59
C ASP A 217 -35.43 1.31 2.84
N LYS A 218 -35.00 0.06 2.66
CA LYS A 218 -34.42 -0.72 3.76
C LYS A 218 -33.04 -0.25 4.18
N GLN A 219 -32.21 0.19 3.22
CA GLN A 219 -30.92 0.81 3.56
C GLN A 219 -31.15 2.11 4.33
N HIS A 220 -32.07 2.94 3.87
CA HIS A 220 -32.41 4.21 4.50
C HIS A 220 -32.85 4.03 5.96
N GLU A 221 -33.76 3.09 6.23
CA GLU A 221 -34.21 2.77 7.59
C GLU A 221 -33.05 2.37 8.53
N ILE A 222 -32.17 1.49 8.06
CA ILE A 222 -31.00 1.01 8.82
C ILE A 222 -30.02 2.16 9.08
N LEU A 223 -29.74 2.96 8.05
CA LEU A 223 -28.76 4.04 8.10
C LEU A 223 -29.25 5.18 9.01
N LEU A 224 -30.53 5.54 8.94
CA LEU A 224 -31.15 6.50 9.87
C LEU A 224 -31.02 6.04 11.32
N LYS A 225 -31.35 4.79 11.61
CA LYS A 225 -31.24 4.25 12.97
C LYS A 225 -29.80 4.29 13.50
N LEU A 226 -28.82 3.93 12.67
CA LEU A 226 -27.41 4.00 13.04
C LEU A 226 -26.97 5.45 13.26
N HIS A 227 -27.48 6.38 12.45
CA HIS A 227 -27.20 7.80 12.60
C HIS A 227 -27.74 8.36 13.93
N THR A 228 -28.98 8.02 14.32
CA THR A 228 -29.54 8.46 15.62
C THR A 228 -28.71 7.96 16.80
N ARG A 229 -28.15 6.74 16.70
CA ARG A 229 -27.25 6.19 17.73
C ARG A 229 -25.89 6.88 17.79
N MET A 230 -25.45 7.53 16.71
CA MET A 230 -24.21 8.32 16.70
C MET A 230 -24.34 9.55 17.57
N ASP A 231 -25.50 10.23 17.52
CA ASP A 231 -25.74 11.47 18.26
C ASP A 231 -25.72 11.23 19.78
N GLU A 232 -25.98 9.99 20.21
CA GLU A 232 -25.87 9.54 21.60
C GLU A 232 -24.43 9.19 22.03
N CYS A 233 -23.49 9.04 21.07
CA CYS A 233 -22.12 8.60 21.33
C CYS A 233 -21.13 9.77 21.49
N ILE A 234 -20.33 9.75 22.55
CA ILE A 234 -19.24 10.71 22.73
C ILE A 234 -18.04 10.29 21.88
N GLY A 235 -17.96 10.79 20.65
CA GLY A 235 -16.85 10.57 19.71
C GLY A 235 -17.17 9.60 18.56
N TYR A 236 -16.19 9.37 17.68
CA TYR A 236 -16.34 8.50 16.50
C TYR A 236 -16.22 7.02 16.88
N SER A 237 -17.34 6.30 16.91
CA SER A 237 -17.34 4.84 17.10
C SER A 237 -17.00 4.13 15.78
N LEU A 238 -15.83 3.49 15.73
CA LEU A 238 -15.40 2.66 14.58
C LEU A 238 -16.40 1.53 14.28
N GLU A 239 -17.08 1.01 15.31
CA GLU A 239 -18.08 -0.04 15.16
C GLU A 239 -19.33 0.49 14.42
N LEU A 240 -19.75 1.71 14.74
CA LEU A 240 -20.93 2.33 14.13
C LEU A 240 -20.64 2.75 12.69
N GLU A 241 -19.44 3.28 12.43
CA GLU A 241 -18.97 3.57 11.08
C GLU A 241 -18.95 2.31 10.20
N LEU A 242 -18.40 1.21 10.72
CA LEU A 242 -18.37 -0.07 10.00
C LEU A 242 -19.78 -0.52 9.62
N LEU A 243 -20.75 -0.41 10.53
CA LEU A 243 -22.14 -0.78 10.25
C LEU A 243 -22.79 0.14 9.21
N VAL A 244 -22.48 1.45 9.23
CA VAL A 244 -22.97 2.41 8.23
C VAL A 244 -22.39 2.10 6.84
N THR A 245 -21.09 1.84 6.73
CA THR A 245 -20.45 1.42 5.48
C THR A 245 -21.04 0.10 4.95
N LEU A 246 -21.27 -0.88 5.83
CA LEU A 246 -21.85 -2.15 5.38
C LEU A 246 -23.31 -1.99 4.95
N GLY A 247 -24.10 -1.22 5.70
CA GLY A 247 -25.49 -0.93 5.37
C GLY A 247 -25.65 -0.12 4.08
N SER A 248 -24.74 0.84 3.81
CA SER A 248 -24.75 1.64 2.58
C SER A 248 -24.42 0.81 1.33
N ILE A 249 -23.64 -0.28 1.49
CA ILE A 249 -23.38 -1.24 0.43
C ILE A 249 -24.60 -2.16 0.25
N HIS A 250 -25.03 -2.83 1.33
CA HIS A 250 -26.15 -3.76 1.32
C HIS A 250 -26.65 -4.06 2.75
N SER A 251 -27.97 -3.95 2.98
CA SER A 251 -28.59 -4.11 4.30
C SER A 251 -28.20 -5.39 5.07
N TRP A 252 -28.12 -6.55 4.39
CA TRP A 252 -27.72 -7.82 5.02
C TRP A 252 -26.29 -7.80 5.60
N LEU A 253 -25.36 -7.02 5.02
CA LEU A 253 -23.95 -7.02 5.43
C LEU A 253 -23.75 -6.52 6.86
N VAL A 254 -24.67 -5.71 7.40
CA VAL A 254 -24.67 -5.27 8.79
C VAL A 254 -24.54 -6.48 9.74
N LYS A 255 -25.21 -7.59 9.43
CA LYS A 255 -25.23 -8.82 10.24
C LYS A 255 -23.91 -9.59 10.25
N THR A 256 -23.02 -9.36 9.28
CA THR A 256 -21.75 -10.12 9.18
C THR A 256 -20.73 -9.71 10.23
N THR A 257 -21.04 -8.69 11.05
CA THR A 257 -20.14 -8.16 12.06
C THR A 257 -20.60 -8.52 13.46
N ALA A 258 -19.63 -8.80 14.35
CA ALA A 258 -19.92 -9.11 15.75
C ALA A 258 -20.54 -7.92 16.51
N CYS A 259 -20.23 -6.68 16.10
CA CYS A 259 -20.75 -5.46 16.72
C CYS A 259 -22.23 -5.19 16.39
N ALA A 260 -22.82 -5.85 15.39
CA ALA A 260 -24.22 -5.65 15.01
C ALA A 260 -25.20 -5.86 16.18
N ASN A 261 -24.91 -6.85 17.05
CA ASN A 261 -25.73 -7.17 18.21
C ASN A 261 -25.80 -6.03 19.26
N LYS A 262 -24.88 -5.06 19.22
CA LYS A 262 -24.90 -3.89 20.10
C LYS A 262 -25.95 -2.86 19.67
N PHE A 263 -26.28 -2.82 18.37
CA PHE A 263 -27.11 -1.78 17.77
C PHE A 263 -28.45 -2.31 17.23
N PHE A 264 -28.58 -3.63 17.06
CA PHE A 264 -29.78 -4.29 16.54
C PHE A 264 -30.27 -5.40 17.46
N THR A 265 -31.59 -5.58 17.52
CA THR A 265 -32.19 -6.72 18.22
C THR A 265 -32.07 -7.98 17.37
N VAL A 266 -32.11 -9.14 18.02
CA VAL A 266 -32.06 -10.45 17.33
C VAL A 266 -33.18 -10.58 16.28
N GLY A 267 -34.37 -10.04 16.57
CA GLY A 267 -35.49 -10.00 15.61
C GLY A 267 -35.17 -9.16 14.37
N GLN A 268 -34.57 -7.98 14.55
CA GLN A 268 -34.15 -7.12 13.42
C GLN A 268 -33.08 -7.80 12.56
N LEU A 269 -32.12 -8.48 13.17
CA LEU A 269 -31.08 -9.21 12.44
C LEU A 269 -31.61 -10.47 11.72
N LYS A 270 -32.72 -11.06 12.19
CA LYS A 270 -33.41 -12.14 11.48
C LYS A 270 -34.09 -11.63 10.21
N LEU A 271 -34.77 -10.48 10.27
CA LEU A 271 -35.41 -9.86 9.10
C LEU A 271 -34.39 -9.52 8.00
N LEU A 272 -33.17 -9.14 8.36
CA LEU A 272 -32.12 -8.89 7.37
C LEU A 272 -31.70 -10.14 6.58
N GLU A 273 -31.89 -11.35 7.14
CA GLU A 273 -31.51 -12.60 6.46
C GLU A 273 -32.31 -12.84 5.17
N GLU A 274 -33.54 -12.34 5.12
CA GLU A 274 -34.42 -12.44 3.93
C GLU A 274 -33.81 -11.76 2.70
N TYR A 275 -33.00 -10.72 2.93
CA TYR A 275 -32.35 -9.94 1.88
C TYR A 275 -30.99 -10.48 1.45
N LYS A 276 -30.49 -11.58 2.05
CA LYS A 276 -29.13 -12.10 1.81
C LYS A 276 -28.77 -12.30 0.35
N TYR A 277 -29.74 -12.79 -0.44
CA TYR A 277 -29.56 -13.07 -1.86
C TYR A 277 -30.22 -12.02 -2.76
N ASP A 278 -30.89 -11.02 -2.19
CA ASP A 278 -31.52 -9.95 -2.96
C ASP A 278 -30.53 -8.84 -3.26
N MET A 279 -29.79 -9.00 -4.34
CA MET A 279 -28.82 -8.01 -4.82
C MET A 279 -29.45 -6.63 -5.12
N LYS A 280 -30.78 -6.54 -5.30
CA LYS A 280 -31.47 -5.26 -5.53
C LYS A 280 -31.66 -4.47 -4.24
N ALA A 281 -31.51 -5.09 -3.08
CA ALA A 281 -31.64 -4.47 -1.78
C ALA A 281 -30.45 -3.56 -1.40
N GLY A 282 -29.33 -3.62 -2.15
CA GLY A 282 -28.18 -2.73 -1.98
C GLY A 282 -27.99 -1.79 -3.17
N SER A 283 -28.05 -0.47 -2.95
CA SER A 283 -27.91 0.53 -4.02
C SER A 283 -26.56 0.45 -4.74
N LYS A 284 -25.45 0.34 -4.00
CA LYS A 284 -24.10 0.21 -4.56
C LYS A 284 -23.87 -1.13 -5.25
N VAL A 285 -24.39 -2.21 -4.66
CA VAL A 285 -24.33 -3.56 -5.25
C VAL A 285 -25.10 -3.58 -6.57
N LYS A 286 -26.31 -3.04 -6.58
CA LYS A 286 -27.14 -2.89 -7.79
C LYS A 286 -26.43 -2.07 -8.86
N PHE A 287 -25.78 -0.96 -8.49
CA PHE A 287 -25.01 -0.16 -9.44
C PHE A 287 -23.84 -0.95 -10.04
N VAL A 288 -23.00 -1.57 -9.22
CA VAL A 288 -21.86 -2.37 -9.71
C VAL A 288 -22.33 -3.52 -10.58
N LEU A 289 -23.36 -4.26 -10.17
CA LEU A 289 -23.91 -5.35 -10.98
C LEU A 289 -24.52 -4.83 -12.28
N SER A 290 -25.23 -3.69 -12.26
CA SER A 290 -25.76 -3.10 -13.48
C SER A 290 -24.66 -2.72 -14.46
N LEU A 291 -23.50 -2.25 -13.97
CA LEU A 291 -22.32 -2.01 -14.80
C LEU A 291 -21.75 -3.32 -15.33
N VAL A 292 -21.53 -4.32 -14.47
CA VAL A 292 -20.93 -5.61 -14.87
C VAL A 292 -21.81 -6.33 -15.89
N PHE A 293 -23.12 -6.46 -15.63
CA PHE A 293 -24.05 -7.12 -16.53
C PHE A 293 -24.30 -6.37 -17.84
N ARG A 294 -24.34 -5.02 -17.80
CA ARG A 294 -24.48 -4.20 -19.02
C ARG A 294 -23.20 -4.21 -19.86
N VAL A 295 -22.04 -4.37 -19.22
CA VAL A 295 -20.76 -4.40 -19.91
C VAL A 295 -20.47 -5.78 -20.51
N MET A 296 -20.68 -6.91 -19.82
CA MET A 296 -20.52 -8.26 -20.42
C MET A 296 -21.23 -9.36 -19.59
N PRO A 297 -22.07 -10.25 -20.19
CA PRO A 297 -22.86 -11.23 -19.44
C PRO A 297 -22.14 -12.54 -19.01
N ARG A 298 -20.85 -12.74 -19.28
CA ARG A 298 -20.17 -14.05 -19.07
C ARG A 298 -18.75 -14.00 -18.48
N GLU A 299 -18.40 -12.95 -17.76
CA GLU A 299 -17.02 -12.81 -17.28
C GLU A 299 -16.78 -13.35 -15.88
N LYS A 300 -15.56 -13.87 -15.67
CA LYS A 300 -15.10 -14.35 -14.36
C LYS A 300 -14.62 -13.16 -13.52
N ILE A 301 -15.12 -13.09 -12.29
CA ILE A 301 -14.71 -12.08 -11.31
C ILE A 301 -13.48 -12.59 -10.55
N LEU A 302 -12.42 -11.79 -10.53
CA LEU A 302 -11.20 -12.04 -9.77
C LEU A 302 -11.25 -11.33 -8.42
N LEU A 303 -10.61 -11.90 -7.39
CA LEU A 303 -10.65 -11.40 -6.01
C LEU A 303 -9.23 -11.25 -5.45
N ILE A 304 -8.93 -10.08 -4.87
CA ILE A 304 -7.70 -9.82 -4.10
C ILE A 304 -8.06 -9.26 -2.72
N ASN A 305 -7.77 -10.00 -1.66
CA ASN A 305 -7.89 -9.51 -0.29
C ASN A 305 -6.50 -9.43 0.39
N GLY A 306 -6.48 -8.90 1.62
CA GLY A 306 -5.26 -8.73 2.41
C GLY A 306 -4.67 -10.04 2.94
N GLU A 307 -5.40 -11.15 2.89
CA GLU A 307 -5.00 -12.44 3.44
C GLU A 307 -4.32 -13.35 2.41
N LEU A 308 -4.59 -13.13 1.12
CA LEU A 308 -3.92 -13.84 0.03
C LEU A 308 -2.41 -13.66 0.09
N ASP A 309 -1.69 -14.78 0.00
CA ASP A 309 -0.24 -14.75 -0.11
C ASP A 309 0.19 -14.07 -1.43
N ILE A 310 1.42 -13.55 -1.42
CA ILE A 310 2.01 -12.79 -2.52
C ILE A 310 1.96 -13.59 -3.83
N PHE A 311 2.18 -14.91 -3.76
CA PHE A 311 2.17 -15.74 -4.96
C PHE A 311 0.78 -15.90 -5.57
N GLU A 312 -0.23 -16.12 -4.74
CA GLU A 312 -1.61 -16.21 -5.21
C GLU A 312 -2.08 -14.88 -5.76
N ARG A 313 -1.70 -13.76 -5.11
CA ARG A 313 -1.94 -12.41 -5.61
C ARG A 313 -1.32 -12.20 -6.99
N GLY A 314 -0.08 -12.65 -7.20
CA GLY A 314 0.59 -12.62 -8.50
C GLY A 314 -0.20 -13.35 -9.57
N LYS A 315 -0.62 -14.60 -9.32
CA LYS A 315 -1.44 -15.38 -10.27
C LYS A 315 -2.76 -14.70 -10.63
N VAL A 316 -3.39 -14.02 -9.68
CA VAL A 316 -4.64 -13.29 -9.93
C VAL A 316 -4.38 -12.06 -10.82
N ILE A 317 -3.28 -11.36 -10.57
CA ILE A 317 -2.86 -10.21 -11.39
C ILE A 317 -2.50 -10.66 -12.81
N ASP A 318 -1.71 -11.71 -12.96
CA ASP A 318 -1.31 -12.25 -14.28
C ASP A 318 -2.55 -12.63 -15.12
N LYS A 319 -3.56 -13.24 -14.48
CA LYS A 319 -4.86 -13.55 -15.12
C LYS A 319 -5.67 -12.31 -15.49
N PHE A 320 -5.53 -11.23 -14.73
CA PHE A 320 -6.21 -9.98 -15.01
C PHE A 320 -5.53 -9.21 -16.15
N GLU A 321 -4.21 -9.34 -16.30
CA GLU A 321 -3.42 -8.72 -17.36
C GLU A 321 -3.41 -9.52 -18.68
N GLU A 322 -3.96 -10.74 -18.69
CA GLU A 322 -4.05 -11.60 -19.88
C GLU A 322 -4.89 -10.95 -21.00
N HIS A 323 -4.24 -10.66 -22.13
CA HIS A 323 -4.90 -10.02 -23.26
C HIS A 323 -5.92 -10.97 -23.90
N GLY A 324 -7.19 -10.53 -23.97
CA GLY A 324 -8.29 -11.38 -24.44
C GLY A 324 -8.81 -12.38 -23.41
N GLY A 325 -8.32 -12.31 -22.16
CA GLY A 325 -8.80 -13.14 -21.06
C GLY A 325 -10.29 -12.91 -20.75
N ALA A 326 -10.95 -13.94 -20.22
CA ALA A 326 -12.37 -13.91 -19.89
C ALA A 326 -12.71 -13.13 -18.59
N SER A 327 -11.72 -12.48 -17.98
CA SER A 327 -11.86 -11.83 -16.66
C SER A 327 -11.48 -10.34 -16.75
N LYS A 328 -12.45 -9.44 -16.96
CA LYS A 328 -12.22 -7.99 -16.97
C LYS A 328 -12.62 -7.29 -15.67
N VAL A 329 -13.06 -8.04 -14.66
CA VAL A 329 -13.48 -7.49 -13.36
C VAL A 329 -12.60 -8.03 -12.24
N LEU A 330 -11.95 -7.12 -11.52
CA LEU A 330 -11.15 -7.40 -10.32
C LEU A 330 -11.76 -6.69 -9.11
N LEU A 331 -12.15 -7.47 -8.11
CA LEU A 331 -12.56 -6.97 -6.81
C LEU A 331 -11.36 -7.04 -5.86
N ALA A 332 -10.97 -5.89 -5.31
CA ALA A 332 -9.82 -5.81 -4.42
C ALA A 332 -10.07 -4.90 -3.22
N SER A 333 -9.49 -5.23 -2.06
CA SER A 333 -9.53 -4.32 -0.91
C SER A 333 -8.64 -3.11 -1.16
N ILE A 334 -9.06 -1.92 -0.71
CA ILE A 334 -8.27 -0.68 -0.84
C ILE A 334 -6.88 -0.85 -0.22
N THR A 335 -6.79 -1.56 0.90
CA THR A 335 -5.52 -1.88 1.57
C THR A 335 -4.62 -2.78 0.74
N ALA A 336 -5.16 -3.80 0.07
CA ALA A 336 -4.37 -4.67 -0.80
C ALA A 336 -3.90 -3.95 -2.08
N CYS A 337 -4.69 -2.98 -2.57
CA CYS A 337 -4.31 -2.13 -3.70
C CYS A 337 -3.29 -1.04 -3.33
N ALA A 338 -3.27 -0.57 -2.08
CA ALA A 338 -2.28 0.40 -1.61
C ALA A 338 -0.85 -0.17 -1.51
N GLU A 339 -0.69 -1.45 -1.84
CA GLU A 339 0.44 -2.30 -1.47
C GLU A 339 1.27 -2.79 -2.68
N GLY A 340 1.59 -1.91 -3.63
CA GLY A 340 2.69 -2.17 -4.58
C GLY A 340 2.37 -2.95 -5.86
N ILE A 341 1.09 -3.28 -6.13
CA ILE A 341 0.68 -3.98 -7.36
C ILE A 341 0.68 -3.05 -8.60
N SER A 342 0.59 -3.62 -9.79
CA SER A 342 0.38 -2.90 -11.06
C SER A 342 -0.91 -3.40 -11.68
N LEU A 343 -1.76 -2.48 -12.15
CA LEU A 343 -3.07 -2.77 -12.76
C LEU A 343 -3.28 -1.88 -13.99
N THR A 344 -2.23 -1.65 -14.79
CA THR A 344 -2.24 -0.75 -15.96
C THR A 344 -3.20 -1.19 -17.07
N VAL A 345 -3.70 -2.42 -17.03
CA VAL A 345 -4.77 -2.88 -17.94
C VAL A 345 -6.16 -2.33 -17.56
N ALA A 346 -6.35 -1.85 -16.34
CA ALA A 346 -7.63 -1.34 -15.85
C ALA A 346 -7.85 0.12 -16.27
N SER A 347 -8.98 0.41 -16.91
CA SER A 347 -9.36 1.78 -17.31
C SER A 347 -10.47 2.39 -16.44
N ARG A 348 -11.08 1.61 -15.54
CA ARG A 348 -12.15 2.07 -14.64
C ARG A 348 -11.87 1.60 -13.23
N VAL A 349 -11.83 2.52 -12.28
CA VAL A 349 -11.65 2.26 -10.85
C VAL A 349 -12.91 2.71 -10.12
N ILE A 350 -13.57 1.79 -9.40
CA ILE A 350 -14.81 2.07 -8.68
C ILE A 350 -14.58 1.83 -7.19
N PHE A 351 -14.68 2.89 -6.39
CA PHE A 351 -14.64 2.81 -4.93
C PHE A 351 -16.04 2.60 -4.37
N LEU A 352 -16.26 1.43 -3.78
CA LEU A 352 -17.49 1.09 -3.05
C LEU A 352 -17.56 1.72 -1.65
N ASP A 353 -16.41 2.03 -1.08
CA ASP A 353 -16.23 2.69 0.21
C ASP A 353 -15.01 3.62 0.15
N SER A 354 -14.89 4.54 1.11
CA SER A 354 -13.82 5.52 1.23
C SER A 354 -12.87 5.20 2.38
N ALA A 355 -11.57 5.49 2.22
CA ALA A 355 -10.60 5.38 3.30
C ALA A 355 -10.44 6.70 4.05
N TRP A 356 -10.34 6.67 5.39
CA TRP A 356 -10.04 7.86 6.20
C TRP A 356 -8.73 8.56 5.86
N ASN A 357 -7.76 7.79 5.35
CA ASN A 357 -6.52 8.32 4.83
C ASN A 357 -6.67 8.43 3.31
N PRO A 358 -6.83 9.66 2.77
CA PRO A 358 -6.97 9.86 1.33
C PRO A 358 -5.82 9.27 0.51
N LEU A 359 -4.62 9.24 1.09
CA LEU A 359 -3.43 8.68 0.44
C LEU A 359 -3.62 7.21 0.03
N LYS A 360 -4.39 6.43 0.80
CA LYS A 360 -4.65 5.02 0.45
C LYS A 360 -5.48 4.89 -0.84
N MET A 361 -6.45 5.79 -1.05
CA MET A 361 -7.25 5.81 -2.27
C MET A 361 -6.41 6.28 -3.46
N LYS A 362 -5.61 7.35 -3.28
CA LYS A 362 -4.67 7.80 -4.33
C LYS A 362 -3.65 6.72 -4.71
N GLN A 363 -3.12 6.00 -3.72
CA GLN A 363 -2.23 4.87 -3.94
C GLN A 363 -2.89 3.74 -4.71
N ALA A 364 -4.18 3.48 -4.48
CA ALA A 364 -4.96 2.50 -5.23
C ALA A 364 -5.24 2.96 -6.67
N ILE A 365 -5.60 4.23 -6.87
CA ILE A 365 -5.78 4.83 -8.21
C ILE A 365 -4.49 4.73 -9.03
N ALA A 366 -3.35 5.05 -8.42
CA ALA A 366 -2.04 4.99 -9.05
C ALA A 366 -1.55 3.58 -9.39
N ARG A 367 -2.31 2.53 -9.08
CA ARG A 367 -2.07 1.18 -9.61
C ARG A 367 -2.58 1.03 -11.03
N ALA A 368 -3.67 1.73 -11.36
CA ALA A 368 -4.25 1.78 -12.70
C ALA A 368 -3.73 2.97 -13.51
N PHE A 369 -3.61 4.14 -12.88
CA PHE A 369 -3.03 5.34 -13.48
C PHE A 369 -1.52 5.38 -13.24
N ARG A 370 -0.77 4.69 -14.10
CA ARG A 370 0.68 4.48 -13.99
C ARG A 370 1.31 4.39 -15.38
N PRO A 371 2.61 4.71 -15.56
CA PRO A 371 3.31 4.47 -16.83
C PRO A 371 3.11 3.04 -17.33
N GLY A 372 2.73 2.91 -18.60
CA GLY A 372 2.26 1.65 -19.21
C GLY A 372 0.74 1.57 -19.39
N GLN A 373 -0.02 2.53 -18.84
CA GLN A 373 -1.43 2.73 -19.16
C GLN A 373 -1.58 3.48 -20.48
N GLU A 374 -2.35 2.91 -21.41
CA GLU A 374 -2.63 3.49 -22.72
C GLU A 374 -4.04 4.11 -22.81
N LYS A 375 -4.93 3.77 -21.87
CA LYS A 375 -6.34 4.22 -21.85
C LYS A 375 -6.57 5.27 -20.78
N MET A 376 -7.54 6.16 -21.02
CA MET A 376 -8.02 7.08 -19.99
C MET A 376 -8.56 6.30 -18.78
N VAL A 377 -8.09 6.66 -17.58
CA VAL A 377 -8.50 6.04 -16.33
C VAL A 377 -9.62 6.87 -15.70
N TYR A 378 -10.81 6.28 -15.61
CA TYR A 378 -11.96 6.89 -14.96
C TYR A 378 -12.07 6.38 -13.52
N VAL A 379 -12.17 7.31 -12.57
CA VAL A 379 -12.34 7.00 -11.15
C VAL A 379 -13.75 7.39 -10.70
N TYR A 380 -14.47 6.44 -10.11
CA TYR A 380 -15.81 6.64 -9.58
C TYR A 380 -15.80 6.36 -8.08
N GLN A 381 -16.27 7.32 -7.29
CA GLN A 381 -16.48 7.13 -5.86
C GLN A 381 -17.98 7.10 -5.57
N LEU A 382 -18.48 5.97 -5.08
CA LEU A 382 -19.91 5.79 -4.83
C LEU A 382 -20.23 6.17 -3.39
N LEU A 383 -21.07 7.18 -3.22
CA LEU A 383 -21.49 7.70 -1.91
C LEU A 383 -22.99 7.52 -1.75
N ALA A 384 -23.43 6.95 -0.64
CA ALA A 384 -24.84 6.86 -0.30
C ALA A 384 -25.32 8.20 0.28
N THR A 385 -26.37 8.78 -0.32
CA THR A 385 -26.92 10.07 0.11
C THR A 385 -27.52 10.01 1.51
N GLY A 386 -27.33 11.06 2.31
CA GLY A 386 -27.90 11.17 3.65
C GLY A 386 -27.24 10.20 4.65
N THR A 387 -25.98 9.82 4.41
CA THR A 387 -25.22 8.92 5.27
C THR A 387 -23.90 9.57 5.68
N LEU A 388 -23.25 8.99 6.69
CA LEU A 388 -21.91 9.43 7.13
C LEU A 388 -20.83 9.29 6.04
N GLU A 389 -21.10 8.60 4.95
CA GLU A 389 -20.17 8.58 3.82
C GLU A 389 -19.98 9.96 3.21
N GLU A 390 -21.01 10.81 3.21
CA GLU A 390 -20.90 12.21 2.78
C GLU A 390 -20.01 13.01 3.73
N ASP A 391 -20.24 12.90 5.05
CA ASP A 391 -19.42 13.59 6.05
C ASP A 391 -17.96 13.14 6.01
N LYS A 392 -17.74 11.84 5.87
CA LYS A 392 -16.42 11.24 5.70
C LYS A 392 -15.76 11.77 4.44
N TYR A 393 -16.48 11.80 3.31
CA TYR A 393 -16.00 12.36 2.05
C TYR A 393 -15.61 13.83 2.17
N ILE A 394 -16.46 14.67 2.79
CA ILE A 394 -16.18 16.10 3.02
C ILE A 394 -14.91 16.25 3.85
N ARG A 395 -14.78 15.50 4.95
CA ARG A 395 -13.60 15.55 5.83
C ARG A 395 -12.33 15.04 5.14
N THR A 396 -12.41 13.99 4.34
CA THR A 396 -11.25 13.49 3.58
C THR A 396 -10.82 14.47 2.50
N THR A 397 -11.78 15.06 1.79
CA THR A 397 -11.53 16.10 0.77
C THR A 397 -10.92 17.34 1.40
N TRP A 398 -11.40 17.75 2.58
CA TRP A 398 -10.80 18.86 3.33
C TRP A 398 -9.37 18.54 3.77
N LYS A 399 -9.10 17.32 4.27
CA LYS A 399 -7.73 16.89 4.59
C LYS A 399 -6.82 16.90 3.37
N GLU A 400 -7.33 16.47 2.22
CA GLU A 400 -6.61 16.52 0.94
C GLU A 400 -6.29 17.96 0.52
N TRP A 401 -7.28 18.86 0.61
CA TRP A 401 -7.12 20.28 0.28
C TRP A 401 -6.12 20.99 1.21
N VAL A 402 -6.23 20.80 2.53
CA VAL A 402 -5.23 21.33 3.47
C VAL A 402 -3.84 20.79 3.16
N THR A 403 -3.75 19.51 2.75
CA THR A 403 -2.49 18.91 2.34
C THR A 403 -1.97 19.56 1.05
N SER A 404 -2.80 19.77 0.02
CA SER A 404 -2.38 20.43 -1.24
C SER A 404 -1.86 21.84 -0.98
N MET A 405 -2.53 22.58 -0.11
CA MET A 405 -2.18 23.96 0.25
C MET A 405 -0.83 24.08 0.99
N ILE A 406 -0.39 23.04 1.70
CA ILE A 406 0.94 23.01 2.34
C ILE A 406 2.07 22.79 1.31
N PHE A 407 1.76 22.16 0.17
CA PHE A 407 2.74 21.77 -0.85
C PHE A 407 2.68 22.65 -2.11
N SER A 408 1.59 23.37 -2.35
CA SER A 408 1.43 24.35 -3.43
C SER A 408 1.82 25.75 -2.95
N GLU A 409 2.53 26.51 -3.79
CA GLU A 409 2.81 27.94 -3.54
C GLU A 409 1.63 28.85 -3.91
N ALA A 410 0.59 28.30 -4.55
CA ALA A 410 -0.62 29.02 -4.94
C ALA A 410 -1.79 28.70 -3.99
N PHE A 411 -2.54 29.73 -3.61
CA PHE A 411 -3.81 29.57 -2.88
C PHE A 411 -4.83 28.88 -3.78
N GLU A 412 -5.22 27.65 -3.45
CA GLU A 412 -6.34 26.94 -4.07
C GLU A 412 -7.64 27.22 -3.30
N GLU A 413 -8.71 27.60 -3.98
CA GLU A 413 -10.03 27.79 -3.36
C GLU A 413 -10.57 26.48 -2.76
N ASN A 414 -11.33 26.59 -1.67
CA ASN A 414 -11.83 25.43 -0.94
C ASN A 414 -12.90 24.67 -1.76
N PRO A 415 -12.67 23.39 -2.13
CA PRO A 415 -13.56 22.62 -2.99
C PRO A 415 -14.93 22.32 -2.35
N SER A 416 -15.08 22.47 -1.03
CA SER A 416 -16.36 22.24 -0.34
C SER A 416 -17.45 23.25 -0.69
N HIS A 417 -17.12 24.36 -1.36
CA HIS A 417 -18.08 25.39 -1.78
C HIS A 417 -18.63 25.21 -3.21
N SER A 418 -18.21 24.17 -3.94
CA SER A 418 -18.62 23.93 -5.34
C SER A 418 -19.97 23.20 -5.51
N ARG A 419 -20.84 23.21 -4.49
CA ARG A 419 -22.23 22.73 -4.63
C ARG A 419 -23.10 23.91 -5.10
N ALA A 420 -23.19 24.10 -6.41
CA ALA A 420 -24.25 24.85 -7.07
C ALA A 420 -24.93 23.94 -8.10
#